data_AF-A0A9J5Z6L7-F1
#
_entry.id   AF-A0A9J5Z6L7-F1
#
_cell.length_a   1.000
_cell.length_b   1.000
_cell.length_c   1.000
_cell.angle_alpha   90.00
_cell.angle_beta   90.00
_cell.angle_gamma   90.00
#
_symmetry.space_group_name_H-M   'P 1'
#
loop_
_entity.id
_entity.type
_entity.pdbx_description
1 polymer ?
#
loop_
_entity_poly.entity_id
_entity_poly.type
_entity_poly.pdbx_seq_one_letter_code
_entity_poly.pdbx_strand_id
1 'polypeptide(L)'
;MALTDVVTPLNTTIETLVANIAVCEHKQGSTSEIRYLKAAIAELREDVNHLKATDVSMVFGTVEILAMLERPQTTTGYRDRAEQTEDSRAETETDEELFEGAATNDVAETKEIMIDVAA
;
A
#
# COMPACT_ATOMS: atom_id res chain seq x y z
N MET A 1 17.82 -16.87 -6.85
CA MET A 1 17.02 -16.32 -7.95
C MET A 1 16.60 -14.93 -7.51
N ALA A 2 16.97 -13.89 -8.24
CA ALA A 2 16.61 -12.53 -7.87
C ALA A 2 15.15 -12.27 -8.27
N LEU A 3 14.44 -11.41 -7.53
CA LEU A 3 13.09 -11.01 -7.93
C LEU A 3 13.09 -10.41 -9.35
N THR A 4 14.15 -9.69 -9.72
CA THR A 4 14.35 -9.14 -11.06
C THR A 4 14.28 -10.20 -12.15
N ASP A 5 14.76 -11.42 -11.89
CA ASP A 5 14.74 -12.54 -12.84
C ASP A 5 13.30 -13.02 -13.13
N VAL A 6 12.37 -12.79 -12.21
CA VAL A 6 10.94 -13.11 -12.34
C VAL A 6 10.15 -11.94 -12.94
N VAL A 7 10.42 -10.73 -12.45
CA VAL A 7 9.67 -9.52 -12.81
C VAL A 7 9.97 -9.05 -14.24
N THR A 8 11.18 -9.26 -14.74
CA THR A 8 11.56 -8.82 -16.09
C THR A 8 10.79 -9.58 -17.19
N PRO A 9 10.74 -10.93 -17.17
CA PRO A 9 9.88 -11.69 -18.09
C PRO A 9 8.40 -11.34 -17.96
N LEU A 10 7.92 -11.09 -16.73
CA LEU A 10 6.53 -10.72 -16.49
C LEU A 10 6.17 -9.38 -17.14
N ASN A 11 7.01 -8.35 -16.99
CA ASN A 11 6.81 -7.06 -17.67
C ASN A 11 6.78 -7.22 -19.19
N THR A 12 7.68 -8.03 -19.75
CA THR A 12 7.70 -8.31 -21.20
C THR A 12 6.39 -8.96 -21.67
N THR A 13 5.85 -9.88 -20.86
CA THR A 13 4.57 -10.53 -21.14
C THR A 13 3.41 -9.53 -21.08
N ILE A 14 3.41 -8.63 -20.09
CA ILE A 14 2.41 -7.57 -19.97
C ILE A 14 2.43 -6.65 -21.20
N GLU A 15 3.61 -6.21 -21.65
CA GLU A 15 3.72 -5.37 -22.85
C GLU A 15 3.23 -6.10 -24.11
N THR A 16 3.54 -7.39 -24.22
CA THR A 16 3.05 -8.23 -25.32
C THR A 16 1.53 -8.35 -25.30
N LEU A 17 0.93 -8.51 -24.12
CA LEU A 17 -0.53 -8.55 -23.96
C LEU A 17 -1.17 -7.22 -24.32
N VAL A 18 -0.57 -6.08 -23.91
CA VAL A 18 -1.05 -4.74 -24.29
C VAL A 18 -1.06 -4.58 -25.81
N ALA A 19 0.02 -4.96 -26.49
CA ALA A 19 0.10 -4.90 -27.95
C ALA A 19 -0.97 -5.78 -28.62
N ASN A 20 -1.18 -7.00 -28.12
CA ASN A 20 -2.19 -7.91 -28.65
C ASN A 20 -3.61 -7.37 -28.42
N ILE A 21 -3.90 -6.79 -27.26
CA ILE A 21 -5.20 -6.16 -26.97
C ILE A 21 -5.45 -4.98 -27.91
N ALA A 22 -4.44 -4.15 -28.17
CA ALA A 22 -4.56 -3.06 -29.14
C ALA A 22 -4.88 -3.56 -30.57
N VAL A 23 -4.25 -4.66 -30.99
CA VAL A 23 -4.58 -5.31 -32.28
C VAL A 23 -6.01 -5.86 -32.29
N CYS A 24 -6.46 -6.47 -31.19
CA CYS A 24 -7.84 -6.96 -31.08
C CYS A 24 -8.87 -5.81 -31.12
N GLU A 25 -8.59 -4.72 -30.41
CA GLU A 25 -9.44 -3.52 -30.39
C GLU A 25 -9.54 -2.88 -31.77
N HIS A 26 -8.44 -2.81 -32.51
CA HIS A 26 -8.47 -2.30 -33.88
C HIS A 26 -9.35 -3.17 -34.80
N LYS A 27 -9.37 -4.49 -34.60
CA LYS A 27 -10.11 -5.43 -35.45
C LYS A 27 -11.59 -5.56 -35.06
N GLN A 28 -11.91 -5.51 -33.78
CA GLN A 28 -13.23 -5.84 -33.22
C GLN A 28 -13.95 -4.65 -32.59
N GLY A 29 -13.28 -3.49 -32.50
CA GLY A 29 -13.72 -2.34 -31.73
C GLY A 29 -13.47 -2.51 -30.22
N SER A 30 -13.80 -1.48 -29.44
CA SER A 30 -13.68 -1.51 -27.98
C SER A 30 -14.86 -2.25 -27.35
N THR A 31 -14.91 -3.57 -27.48
CA THR A 31 -15.91 -4.40 -26.81
C THR A 31 -15.78 -4.34 -25.28
N SER A 32 -16.81 -4.80 -24.57
CA SER A 32 -16.80 -4.93 -23.10
C SER A 32 -15.61 -5.75 -22.60
N GLU A 33 -15.29 -6.83 -23.28
CA GLU A 33 -14.24 -7.77 -22.96
C GLU A 33 -12.86 -7.12 -23.12
N ILE A 34 -12.66 -6.35 -24.19
CA ILE A 34 -11.41 -5.62 -24.43
C ILE A 34 -11.22 -4.53 -23.37
N ARG A 35 -12.28 -3.83 -22.99
CA ARG A 35 -12.23 -2.83 -21.90
C ARG A 35 -11.88 -3.50 -20.56
N TYR A 36 -12.51 -4.64 -20.26
CA TYR A 36 -12.22 -5.41 -19.05
C TYR A 36 -10.78 -5.91 -19.02
N LEU A 37 -10.28 -6.48 -20.13
CA LEU A 37 -8.89 -6.92 -20.26
C LEU A 37 -7.89 -5.78 -20.05
N LYS A 38 -8.17 -4.58 -20.59
CA LYS A 38 -7.33 -3.40 -20.35
C LYS A 38 -7.29 -3.00 -18.88
N ALA A 39 -8.43 -3.02 -18.19
CA ALA A 39 -8.51 -2.72 -16.76
C ALA A 39 -7.72 -3.75 -15.94
N ALA A 40 -7.90 -5.05 -16.20
CA ALA A 40 -7.17 -6.11 -15.52
C ALA A 40 -5.64 -6.02 -15.74
N ILE A 41 -5.20 -5.62 -16.95
CA ILE A 41 -3.77 -5.39 -17.22
C ILE A 41 -3.24 -4.16 -16.48
N ALA A 42 -4.05 -3.12 -16.29
CA ALA A 42 -3.66 -1.96 -15.48
C ALA A 42 -3.49 -2.35 -14.01
N GLU A 43 -4.43 -3.13 -13.44
CA GLU A 43 -4.30 -3.67 -12.07
C GLU A 43 -3.06 -4.54 -11.92
N LEU A 44 -2.82 -5.46 -12.87
CA LEU A 44 -1.63 -6.32 -12.85
C LEU A 44 -0.32 -5.51 -12.89
N ARG A 45 -0.29 -4.37 -13.60
CA ARG A 45 0.88 -3.48 -13.60
C ARG A 45 1.13 -2.86 -12.23
N GLU A 46 0.07 -2.45 -11.54
CA GLU A 46 0.19 -1.93 -10.17
C GLU A 46 0.68 -3.01 -9.21
N ASP A 47 0.15 -4.23 -9.30
CA ASP A 47 0.62 -5.35 -8.47
C ASP A 47 2.11 -5.65 -8.69
N VAL A 48 2.56 -5.63 -9.93
CA VAL A 48 3.99 -5.80 -10.25
C VAL A 48 4.84 -4.66 -9.70
N ASN A 49 4.35 -3.42 -9.73
CA ASN A 49 5.03 -2.27 -9.14
C ASN A 49 5.13 -2.39 -7.62
N HIS A 50 4.05 -2.80 -6.96
CA HIS A 50 4.01 -3.07 -5.52
C HIS A 50 4.98 -4.19 -5.12
N LEU A 51 5.05 -5.26 -5.91
CA LEU A 51 5.98 -6.36 -5.68
C LEU A 51 7.44 -5.89 -5.73
N LYS A 52 7.79 -5.05 -6.72
CA LYS A 52 9.13 -4.44 -6.82
C LYS A 52 9.45 -3.54 -5.62
N ALA A 53 8.48 -2.72 -5.18
CA ALA A 53 8.68 -1.82 -4.05
C ALA A 53 8.85 -2.58 -2.72
N THR A 54 8.09 -3.66 -2.52
CA THR A 54 8.14 -4.48 -1.30
C THR A 54 9.48 -5.20 -1.16
N ASP A 55 10.01 -5.77 -2.24
CA ASP A 55 11.32 -6.42 -2.23
C ASP A 55 12.44 -5.45 -1.90
N VAL A 56 12.43 -4.26 -2.51
CA VAL A 56 13.38 -3.20 -2.18
C VAL A 56 13.23 -2.81 -0.70
N SER A 57 12.01 -2.64 -0.19
CA SER A 57 11.78 -2.26 1.21
C SER A 57 12.19 -3.34 2.23
N MET A 58 12.02 -4.63 1.93
CA MET A 58 12.44 -5.72 2.83
C MET A 58 13.96 -5.85 2.92
N VAL A 59 14.67 -5.60 1.82
CA VAL A 59 16.14 -5.58 1.79
C VAL A 59 16.70 -4.46 2.68
N PHE A 60 16.00 -3.32 2.78
CA PHE A 60 16.43 -2.18 3.61
C PHE A 60 15.84 -2.16 5.03
N GLY A 61 14.68 -2.79 5.28
CA GLY A 61 13.96 -2.75 6.56
C GLY A 61 14.39 -3.77 7.63
N THR A 62 15.27 -4.72 7.31
CA THR A 62 15.78 -5.70 8.29
C THR A 62 17.06 -5.27 9.00
N VAL A 63 17.71 -4.18 8.55
CA VAL A 63 18.96 -3.69 9.17
C VAL A 63 18.70 -2.97 10.50
N GLU A 64 17.52 -2.41 10.73
CA GLU A 64 17.25 -1.61 11.94
C GLU A 64 16.90 -2.42 13.19
N ILE A 65 16.57 -3.72 13.05
CA ILE A 65 16.25 -4.60 14.21
C ILE A 65 17.51 -5.31 14.74
N LEU A 66 18.56 -5.48 13.94
CA LEU A 66 19.81 -6.10 14.40
C LEU A 66 20.67 -5.16 15.27
N ALA A 67 20.50 -3.84 15.15
CA ALA A 67 21.20 -2.87 16.00
C ALA A 67 20.74 -2.90 17.47
N MET A 68 19.60 -3.53 17.78
CA MET A 68 19.13 -3.75 19.16
C MET A 68 19.58 -5.09 19.75
N LEU A 69 20.21 -5.98 18.95
CA LEU A 69 20.71 -7.29 19.41
C LEU A 69 22.25 -7.31 19.57
N GLU A 70 22.91 -6.15 19.58
CA GLU A 70 24.37 -6.03 19.79
C GLU A 70 24.70 -5.43 21.16
N ARG A 71 24.19 -6.03 22.24
CA ARG A 71 24.96 -6.01 23.49
C ARG A 71 24.64 -7.20 24.39
N PRO A 72 25.50 -8.24 24.42
CA PRO A 72 25.54 -9.11 25.58
C PRO A 72 26.22 -8.33 26.71
N GLN A 73 25.49 -7.91 27.74
CA GLN A 73 26.11 -7.55 29.02
C GLN A 73 25.68 -8.54 30.11
N THR A 74 26.36 -9.67 30.10
CA THR A 74 26.59 -10.50 31.28
C THR A 74 27.41 -9.75 32.32
N THR A 75 26.92 -9.79 33.56
CA THR A 75 27.70 -10.03 34.81
C THR A 75 28.75 -8.99 35.23
N THR A 76 28.55 -8.37 36.39
CA THR A 76 29.45 -8.44 37.59
C THR A 76 29.15 -7.29 38.56
N GLY A 77 29.01 -7.58 39.85
CA GLY A 77 29.50 -6.67 40.89
C GLY A 77 28.47 -6.07 41.85
N TYR A 78 28.49 -6.59 43.07
CA TYR A 78 27.82 -6.16 44.29
C TYR A 78 28.26 -4.75 44.79
N ARG A 79 27.34 -4.09 45.54
CA ARG A 79 27.47 -2.84 46.36
C ARG A 79 27.29 -1.55 45.53
N ASP A 80 26.45 -0.57 45.90
CA ASP A 80 26.42 0.09 47.20
C ASP A 80 25.15 0.95 47.40
N ARG A 81 24.80 1.07 48.68
CA ARG A 81 24.10 2.15 49.37
C ARG A 81 22.72 2.64 48.93
N ALA A 82 21.79 2.43 49.86
CA ALA A 82 20.63 3.25 50.10
C ALA A 82 21.01 4.73 50.28
N GLU A 83 20.20 5.61 49.69
CA GLU A 83 19.66 6.79 50.33
C GLU A 83 18.41 7.21 49.55
N GLN A 84 17.26 7.05 50.20
CA GLN A 84 16.01 7.68 49.81
C GLN A 84 16.12 9.16 50.15
N THR A 85 15.65 10.06 49.27
CA THR A 85 14.99 11.31 49.68
C THR A 85 14.31 11.98 48.48
N GLU A 86 13.03 12.32 48.73
CA GLU A 86 12.25 13.49 48.28
C GLU A 86 12.12 13.76 46.77
N ASP A 87 10.96 13.41 46.22
CA ASP A 87 9.77 14.27 46.08
C ASP A 87 9.94 15.32 44.99
N SER A 88 9.35 15.04 43.83
CA SER A 88 8.90 16.05 42.90
C SER A 88 7.74 15.49 42.10
N ARG A 89 6.57 15.66 42.69
CA ARG A 89 5.26 15.76 42.05
C ARG A 89 5.33 16.57 40.75
N ALA A 90 4.93 15.96 39.64
CA ALA A 90 4.32 16.66 38.53
C ALA A 90 3.23 15.76 37.94
N GLU A 91 1.99 16.02 38.36
CA GLU A 91 0.82 15.64 37.59
C GLU A 91 0.57 16.75 36.59
N THR A 92 0.48 16.41 35.31
CA THR A 92 -0.24 17.21 34.32
C THR A 92 -0.98 16.26 33.40
N GLU A 93 -2.29 16.27 33.57
CA GLU A 93 -3.30 15.71 32.70
C GLU A 93 -3.21 16.25 31.26
N THR A 94 -3.72 15.41 30.34
CA THR A 94 -4.50 15.75 29.13
C THR A 94 -3.87 16.63 28.05
N ASP A 95 -3.82 16.11 26.82
CA ASP A 95 -4.83 16.52 25.84
C ASP A 95 -4.97 15.47 24.73
N GLU A 96 -6.20 15.03 24.51
CA GLU A 96 -6.61 14.12 23.44
C GLU A 96 -7.00 14.99 22.24
N GLU A 97 -6.13 15.15 21.23
CA GLU A 97 -6.58 15.74 19.97
C GLU A 97 -7.40 14.73 19.16
N LEU A 98 -8.71 14.88 19.28
CA LEU A 98 -9.73 14.32 18.42
C LEU A 98 -9.62 14.95 17.04
N PHE A 99 -9.24 14.17 16.02
CA PHE A 99 -9.29 14.66 14.64
C PHE A 99 -10.75 14.83 14.21
N GLU A 100 -11.13 16.09 14.10
CA GLU A 100 -12.44 16.61 13.72
C GLU A 100 -12.79 16.20 12.28
N GLY A 101 -14.03 15.73 12.10
CA GLY A 101 -14.53 15.27 10.82
C GLY A 101 -14.86 16.42 9.86
N ALA A 102 -15.01 16.07 8.58
CA ALA A 102 -15.85 16.82 7.66
C ALA A 102 -16.61 15.84 6.76
N ALA A 103 -17.87 15.60 7.13
CA ALA A 103 -18.90 15.18 6.20
C ALA A 103 -19.22 16.37 5.27
N THR A 104 -19.30 16.12 3.97
CA THR A 104 -20.09 17.00 3.07
C THR A 104 -21.04 16.12 2.28
N ASN A 105 -22.33 16.43 2.46
CA ASN A 105 -23.48 15.81 1.85
C ASN A 105 -23.66 16.26 0.39
N ASP A 106 -24.23 15.33 -0.39
CA ASP A 106 -25.22 15.49 -1.46
C ASP A 106 -25.01 16.49 -2.62
N VAL A 107 -25.14 15.97 -3.84
CA VAL A 107 -26.26 16.23 -4.79
C VAL A 107 -25.77 16.02 -6.23
N ALA A 108 -26.37 15.04 -6.92
CA ALA A 108 -26.80 15.23 -8.31
C ALA A 108 -27.98 14.29 -8.60
N GLU A 109 -29.18 14.84 -8.47
CA GLU A 109 -30.46 14.26 -8.88
C GLU A 109 -30.44 14.02 -10.41
N THR A 110 -30.39 12.76 -10.85
CA THR A 110 -30.54 12.42 -12.28
C THR A 110 -32.02 12.34 -12.63
N LYS A 111 -32.54 13.38 -13.28
CA LYS A 111 -33.87 13.38 -13.91
C LYS A 111 -33.85 12.62 -15.25
N GLU A 112 -34.60 11.52 -15.27
CA GLU A 112 -35.57 11.07 -16.29
C GLU A 112 -35.15 10.89 -17.76
N ILE A 113 -35.39 9.68 -18.31
CA ILE A 113 -35.86 9.51 -19.70
C ILE A 113 -36.92 8.40 -19.71
N MET A 114 -38.19 8.79 -19.83
CA MET A 114 -39.32 7.90 -20.08
C MET A 114 -39.23 7.37 -21.51
N ILE A 115 -39.23 6.04 -21.69
CA ILE A 115 -39.35 5.41 -23.01
C ILE A 115 -40.82 5.05 -23.22
N ASP A 116 -41.51 5.84 -24.04
CA ASP A 116 -42.83 5.48 -24.57
C ASP A 116 -42.65 4.44 -25.68
N VAL A 117 -43.22 3.25 -25.48
CA VAL A 117 -43.35 2.24 -26.54
C VAL A 117 -44.79 2.29 -27.05
N ALA A 118 -44.97 2.83 -28.25
CA ALA A 118 -46.25 2.73 -28.96
C ALA A 118 -46.35 1.33 -29.58
N ALA A 119 -47.51 0.71 -29.40
CA ALA A 119 -47.88 -0.65 -29.81
C ALA A 119 -47.96 -0.84 -31.33
#